data_AF-A0A6P8XGC7-F1
#
_entry.id   AF-A0A6P8XGC7-F1
#
_cell.length_a   1.000
_cell.length_b   1.000
_cell.length_c   1.000
_cell.angle_alpha   90.00
_cell.angle_beta   90.00
_cell.angle_gamma   90.00
#
_symmetry.space_group_name_H-M   'P 1'
#
loop_
_entity.id
_entity.type
_entity.pdbx_description
1 polymer ?
#
loop_
_entity_poly.entity_id
_entity_poly.type
_entity_poly.pdbx_seq_one_letter_code
_entity_poly.pdbx_strand_id
1 'polypeptide(L)'
;MENIEKNWQDQKPQQRMEYLLKSGHLSDCSFVVYGDEGEKIVLKCHKLVLMSVSPVFERMFEGDFEESKLADNIVLDDVSGTDFQKFLSYLYWHDNQKLDTYKLDTIQSLIYLSKKFMIPNMTTKCLNTLKKRASKGLDPDTTIDLFEYAHQIEDIELIHSIKMKFTGNPSLFINTAAVFDLSSDKFLLFIRTFNGWVEEKIRFKVIEHYCNVHGLKLNMTNTEQEDIKENCVLPSLTAAFEKNENKNNVKASNDEKDSNKNEEKMTNTKEVEEDIKENCVLPSLTAAFEKDENKNNVKENEEKIRNQREQEKRMQFITELMEDIKFPSMSSYDFIAGPGASDLLTIEKKYQLLSEICIAKDKMKTFV
;
A
#
# COMPACT_ATOMS: atom_id res chain seq x y z
N MET A 1 -48.42 34.75 -19.22
CA MET A 1 -48.91 33.38 -18.99
C MET A 1 -48.08 32.82 -17.86
N GLU A 2 -48.70 32.49 -16.75
CA GLU A 2 -48.00 31.91 -15.61
C GLU A 2 -47.45 30.53 -15.99
N ASN A 3 -46.29 30.18 -15.44
CA ASN A 3 -45.68 28.89 -15.66
C ASN A 3 -46.46 27.87 -14.83
N ILE A 4 -47.50 27.26 -15.42
CA ILE A 4 -48.30 26.23 -14.76
C ILE A 4 -47.37 25.05 -14.47
N GLU A 5 -46.93 24.92 -13.22
CA GLU A 5 -46.11 23.79 -12.79
C GLU A 5 -46.89 22.50 -13.08
N LYS A 6 -46.36 21.71 -14.03
CA LYS A 6 -47.02 20.49 -14.46
C LYS A 6 -47.01 19.49 -13.31
N ASN A 7 -48.19 19.24 -12.77
CA ASN A 7 -48.48 18.31 -11.68
C ASN A 7 -47.65 17.01 -11.79
N TRP A 8 -46.96 16.65 -10.70
CA TRP A 8 -45.91 15.63 -10.77
C TRP A 8 -46.47 14.21 -10.98
N GLN A 9 -47.70 13.96 -10.55
CA GLN A 9 -48.40 12.69 -10.78
C GLN A 9 -48.67 12.41 -12.28
N ASP A 10 -48.69 13.45 -13.12
CA ASP A 10 -48.95 13.39 -14.57
C ASP A 10 -47.66 13.20 -15.42
N GLN A 11 -46.55 12.85 -14.76
CA GLN A 11 -45.28 12.51 -15.41
C GLN A 11 -45.15 10.99 -15.63
N LYS A 12 -44.19 10.55 -16.46
CA LYS A 12 -43.94 9.11 -16.67
C LYS A 12 -43.47 8.44 -15.37
N PRO A 13 -43.68 7.13 -15.16
CA PRO A 13 -43.35 6.45 -13.89
C PRO A 13 -41.95 6.76 -13.33
N GLN A 14 -40.90 6.70 -14.16
CA GLN A 14 -39.53 7.08 -13.80
C GLN A 14 -39.42 8.54 -13.34
N GLN A 15 -40.05 9.48 -14.04
CA GLN A 15 -40.00 10.91 -13.74
C GLN A 15 -40.73 11.23 -12.42
N ARG A 16 -41.80 10.50 -12.09
CA ARG A 16 -42.47 10.61 -10.77
C ARG A 16 -41.53 10.17 -9.65
N MET A 17 -40.82 9.06 -9.85
CA MET A 17 -39.91 8.51 -8.86
C MET A 17 -38.65 9.37 -8.71
N GLU A 18 -38.17 9.97 -9.80
CA GLU A 18 -37.12 11.01 -9.79
C GLU A 18 -37.57 12.29 -9.06
N TYR A 19 -38.82 12.73 -9.27
CA TYR A 19 -39.39 13.86 -8.53
C TYR A 19 -39.46 13.59 -7.03
N LEU A 20 -39.95 12.42 -6.61
CA LEU A 20 -40.04 12.03 -5.20
C LEU A 20 -38.65 12.05 -4.53
N LEU A 21 -37.63 11.43 -5.15
CA LEU A 21 -36.26 11.44 -4.60
C LEU A 21 -35.66 12.85 -4.53
N LYS A 22 -35.81 13.67 -5.58
CA LYS A 22 -35.20 15.01 -5.64
C LYS A 22 -35.88 16.03 -4.72
N SER A 23 -37.19 15.94 -4.54
CA SER A 23 -37.95 16.86 -3.68
C SER A 23 -37.97 16.42 -2.22
N GLY A 24 -37.77 15.13 -1.93
CA GLY A 24 -38.05 14.53 -0.62
C GLY A 24 -39.55 14.57 -0.25
N HIS A 25 -40.44 14.78 -1.23
CA HIS A 25 -41.88 14.76 -1.00
C HIS A 25 -42.33 13.34 -0.64
N LEU A 26 -43.00 13.18 0.51
CA LEU A 26 -43.40 11.89 1.12
C LEU A 26 -42.25 11.04 1.67
N SER A 27 -41.06 11.60 1.90
CA SER A 27 -39.95 10.88 2.54
C SER A 27 -40.27 10.50 3.99
N ASP A 28 -40.00 9.25 4.36
CA ASP A 28 -40.22 8.64 5.68
C ASP A 28 -38.93 8.06 6.30
N CYS A 29 -37.78 8.30 5.65
CA CYS A 29 -36.45 8.07 6.20
C CYS A 29 -35.41 9.03 5.61
N SER A 30 -34.23 9.12 6.23
CA SER A 30 -33.12 9.92 5.71
C SER A 30 -31.74 9.36 6.05
N PHE A 31 -30.81 9.49 5.12
CA PHE A 31 -29.39 9.15 5.30
C PHE A 31 -28.55 10.41 5.49
N VAL A 32 -27.53 10.33 6.35
CA VAL A 32 -26.44 11.29 6.45
C VAL A 32 -25.24 10.70 5.73
N VAL A 33 -24.75 11.41 4.72
CA VAL A 33 -23.50 11.10 4.02
C VAL A 33 -22.60 12.33 4.05
N TYR A 34 -21.31 12.13 3.79
CA TYR A 34 -20.34 13.21 3.69
C TYR A 34 -19.91 13.38 2.24
N GLY A 35 -19.89 14.62 1.75
CA GLY A 35 -19.32 14.92 0.44
C GLY A 35 -17.79 14.92 0.47
N ASP A 36 -17.20 15.21 -0.68
CA ASP A 36 -15.76 15.06 -0.89
C ASP A 36 -14.94 16.13 -0.13
N GLU A 37 -15.57 17.22 0.33
CA GLU A 37 -14.99 18.24 1.21
C GLU A 37 -15.34 18.00 2.70
N GLY A 38 -15.95 16.85 3.03
CA GLY A 38 -16.41 16.51 4.38
C GLY A 38 -17.71 17.19 4.79
N GLU A 39 -18.42 17.84 3.86
CA GLU A 39 -19.67 18.52 4.13
C GLU A 39 -20.81 17.52 4.40
N LYS A 40 -21.60 17.76 5.46
CA LYS A 40 -22.70 16.88 5.84
C LYS A 40 -23.90 17.06 4.89
N ILE A 41 -24.23 16.01 4.14
CA ILE A 41 -25.37 15.98 3.21
C ILE A 41 -26.46 15.07 3.80
N VAL A 42 -27.70 15.57 3.87
CA VAL A 42 -28.87 14.80 4.30
C VAL A 42 -29.70 14.41 3.07
N LEU A 43 -29.88 13.11 2.86
CA LEU A 43 -30.58 12.54 1.71
C LEU A 43 -31.90 11.91 2.16
N LYS A 44 -33.00 12.56 1.79
CA LYS A 44 -34.37 12.11 2.08
C LYS A 44 -34.77 10.97 1.16
N CYS A 45 -35.36 9.93 1.75
CA CYS A 45 -35.64 8.66 1.09
C CYS A 45 -37.02 8.11 1.48
N HIS A 46 -37.41 7.02 0.81
CA HIS A 46 -38.68 6.32 0.99
C HIS A 46 -38.40 4.87 1.39
N LYS A 47 -38.77 4.46 2.61
CA LYS A 47 -38.59 3.10 3.13
C LYS A 47 -39.14 2.07 2.15
N LEU A 48 -40.39 2.26 1.69
CA LEU A 48 -41.04 1.34 0.73
C LEU A 48 -40.18 1.04 -0.50
N VAL A 49 -39.54 2.07 -1.08
CA VAL A 49 -38.68 1.90 -2.27
C VAL A 49 -37.43 1.10 -1.88
N LEU A 50 -36.76 1.46 -0.79
CA LEU A 50 -35.52 0.83 -0.34
C LEU A 50 -35.71 -0.63 0.09
N MET A 51 -36.76 -0.92 0.87
CA MET A 51 -37.10 -2.28 1.30
C MET A 51 -37.46 -3.17 0.11
N SER A 52 -38.18 -2.63 -0.90
CA SER A 52 -38.56 -3.40 -2.10
C SER A 52 -37.38 -3.90 -2.96
N VAL A 53 -36.19 -3.32 -2.78
CA VAL A 53 -34.98 -3.68 -3.54
C VAL A 53 -33.87 -4.33 -2.69
N SER A 54 -34.03 -4.41 -1.37
CA SER A 54 -32.98 -4.88 -0.45
C SER A 54 -33.55 -5.52 0.84
N PRO A 55 -33.16 -6.77 1.15
CA PRO A 55 -33.48 -7.40 2.44
C PRO A 55 -32.65 -6.83 3.61
N VAL A 56 -31.64 -5.99 3.33
CA VAL A 56 -30.88 -5.23 4.34
C VAL A 56 -31.68 -4.00 4.76
N PHE A 57 -32.23 -3.24 3.80
CA PHE A 57 -33.13 -2.13 4.11
C PHE A 57 -34.42 -2.60 4.79
N GLU A 58 -35.01 -3.73 4.36
CA GLU A 58 -36.16 -4.33 5.04
C GLU A 58 -35.86 -4.61 6.53
N ARG A 59 -34.74 -5.28 6.85
CA ARG A 59 -34.33 -5.51 8.24
C ARG A 59 -33.99 -4.23 9.00
N MET A 60 -33.36 -3.25 8.35
CA MET A 60 -32.97 -1.98 8.96
C MET A 60 -34.20 -1.17 9.42
N PHE A 61 -35.29 -1.19 8.64
CA PHE A 61 -36.48 -0.39 8.93
C PHE A 61 -37.59 -1.12 9.70
N GLU A 62 -37.73 -2.44 9.56
CA GLU A 62 -38.80 -3.24 10.18
C GLU A 62 -38.29 -4.26 11.23
N GLY A 63 -36.97 -4.34 11.46
CA GLY A 63 -36.38 -5.17 12.52
C GLY A 63 -36.27 -4.46 13.87
N ASP A 64 -35.84 -5.18 14.92
CA ASP A 64 -35.73 -4.66 16.30
C ASP A 64 -34.53 -3.71 16.57
N PHE A 65 -33.97 -3.11 15.53
CA PHE A 65 -32.78 -2.25 15.59
C PHE A 65 -33.06 -0.84 16.16
N GLU A 66 -32.08 0.06 16.18
CA GLU A 66 -32.30 1.46 16.58
C GLU A 66 -32.84 2.28 15.40
N GLU A 67 -32.44 1.94 14.18
CA GLU A 67 -32.81 2.57 12.92
C GLU A 67 -34.29 2.36 12.56
N SER A 68 -34.95 1.32 13.07
CA SER A 68 -36.42 1.16 12.94
C SER A 68 -37.18 2.14 13.85
N LYS A 69 -36.58 2.54 14.97
CA LYS A 69 -37.10 3.52 15.94
C LYS A 69 -36.72 4.96 15.57
N LEU A 70 -35.57 5.14 14.92
CA LEU A 70 -34.97 6.40 14.48
C LEU A 70 -34.58 6.31 12.99
N ALA A 71 -35.58 6.27 12.12
CA ALA A 71 -35.38 6.15 10.66
C ALA A 71 -34.82 7.42 9.98
N ASP A 72 -34.51 8.45 10.77
CA ASP A 72 -33.95 9.72 10.31
C ASP A 72 -32.48 9.86 10.70
N ASN A 73 -31.67 10.32 9.74
CA ASN A 73 -30.23 10.59 9.85
C ASN A 73 -29.34 9.34 9.99
N ILE A 74 -29.65 8.24 9.29
CA ILE A 74 -28.81 7.04 9.24
C ILE A 74 -27.45 7.39 8.64
N VAL A 75 -26.38 7.32 9.43
CA VAL A 75 -25.04 7.78 9.04
C VAL A 75 -24.33 6.72 8.18
N LEU A 76 -23.74 7.17 7.07
CA LEU A 76 -22.82 6.42 6.23
C LEU A 76 -21.57 7.27 6.00
N ASP A 77 -20.46 6.85 6.60
CA ASP A 77 -19.15 7.48 6.58
C ASP A 77 -18.12 6.73 5.70
N ASP A 78 -18.48 5.53 5.22
CA ASP A 78 -17.64 4.65 4.40
C ASP A 78 -17.83 4.81 2.88
N VAL A 79 -18.53 5.87 2.43
CA VAL A 79 -18.74 6.17 1.00
C VAL A 79 -18.92 7.66 0.74
N SER A 80 -18.41 8.15 -0.39
CA SER A 80 -18.71 9.51 -0.87
C SER A 80 -20.20 9.71 -1.05
N GLY A 81 -20.72 10.82 -0.53
CA GLY A 81 -22.11 11.21 -0.70
C GLY A 81 -22.53 11.37 -2.15
N THR A 82 -21.60 11.69 -3.06
CA THR A 82 -21.90 11.77 -4.51
C THR A 82 -22.18 10.39 -5.10
N ASP A 83 -21.47 9.35 -4.67
CA ASP A 83 -21.68 7.97 -5.12
C ASP A 83 -22.92 7.35 -4.48
N PHE A 84 -23.19 7.64 -3.20
CA PHE A 84 -24.42 7.19 -2.55
C PHE A 84 -25.68 7.84 -3.16
N GLN A 85 -25.62 9.11 -3.61
CA GLN A 85 -26.69 9.73 -4.40
C GLN A 85 -26.92 9.03 -5.75
N LYS A 86 -25.85 8.60 -6.43
CA LYS A 86 -25.93 7.81 -7.68
C LYS A 86 -26.49 6.41 -7.42
N PHE A 87 -26.19 5.81 -6.27
CA PHE A 87 -26.76 4.54 -5.81
C PHE A 87 -28.27 4.66 -5.59
N LEU A 88 -28.73 5.60 -4.75
CA LEU A 88 -30.15 5.89 -4.52
C LEU A 88 -30.88 6.16 -5.84
N SER A 89 -30.30 6.99 -6.71
CA SER A 89 -30.83 7.26 -8.06
C SER A 89 -31.07 5.97 -8.85
N TYR A 90 -30.14 5.03 -8.81
CA TYR A 90 -30.30 3.74 -9.49
C TYR A 90 -31.37 2.85 -8.83
N LEU A 91 -31.52 2.86 -7.51
CA LEU A 91 -32.58 2.11 -6.81
C LEU A 91 -33.98 2.58 -7.19
N TYR A 92 -34.14 3.88 -7.47
CA TYR A 92 -35.44 4.49 -7.74
C TYR A 92 -35.94 4.24 -9.18
N TRP A 93 -35.05 4.15 -10.18
CA TRP A 93 -35.49 4.03 -11.58
C TRP A 93 -34.62 3.15 -12.50
N HIS A 94 -33.62 2.44 -11.96
CA HIS A 94 -32.87 1.37 -12.64
C HIS A 94 -32.29 1.73 -14.02
N ASP A 95 -31.76 2.95 -14.16
CA ASP A 95 -31.15 3.43 -15.40
C ASP A 95 -29.78 2.78 -15.64
N ASN A 96 -29.80 1.69 -16.40
CA ASN A 96 -28.61 0.96 -16.85
C ASN A 96 -27.78 1.76 -17.87
N GLN A 97 -28.36 2.71 -18.60
CA GLN A 97 -27.60 3.52 -19.57
C GLN A 97 -26.72 4.54 -18.84
N LYS A 98 -27.21 5.08 -17.71
CA LYS A 98 -26.44 5.99 -16.86
C LYS A 98 -25.23 5.33 -16.20
N LEU A 99 -25.25 4.03 -15.93
CA LEU A 99 -24.05 3.29 -15.48
C LEU A 99 -22.92 3.38 -16.50
N ASP A 100 -23.21 3.30 -17.80
CA ASP A 100 -22.19 3.41 -18.85
C ASP A 100 -21.51 4.80 -18.91
N THR A 101 -22.06 5.85 -18.26
CA THR A 101 -21.50 7.21 -18.27
C THR A 101 -20.64 7.55 -17.04
N TYR A 102 -20.71 6.78 -15.95
CA TYR A 102 -19.97 7.07 -14.72
C TYR A 102 -18.47 6.72 -14.80
N LYS A 103 -17.61 7.36 -13.98
CA LYS A 103 -16.20 7.00 -13.86
C LYS A 103 -16.01 5.55 -13.36
N LEU A 104 -14.80 5.00 -13.48
CA LEU A 104 -14.50 3.65 -13.00
C LEU A 104 -14.76 3.54 -11.49
N ASP A 105 -14.18 4.44 -10.70
CA ASP A 105 -14.26 4.49 -9.23
C ASP A 105 -15.72 4.53 -8.76
N THR A 106 -16.56 5.39 -9.35
CA THR A 106 -18.01 5.38 -9.09
C THR A 106 -18.63 4.01 -9.34
N ILE A 107 -18.28 3.29 -10.41
CA ILE A 107 -18.83 1.94 -10.65
C ILE A 107 -18.31 0.94 -9.60
N GLN A 108 -17.06 1.09 -9.12
CA GLN A 108 -16.52 0.30 -8.01
C GLN A 108 -17.29 0.56 -6.71
N SER A 109 -17.53 1.84 -6.35
CA SER A 109 -18.36 2.26 -5.22
C SER A 109 -19.79 1.71 -5.33
N LEU A 110 -20.39 1.73 -6.52
CA LEU A 110 -21.72 1.17 -6.75
C LEU A 110 -21.77 -0.36 -6.60
N ILE A 111 -20.71 -1.08 -6.97
CA ILE A 111 -20.55 -2.53 -6.71
C ILE A 111 -20.39 -2.79 -5.22
N TYR A 112 -19.62 -1.97 -4.51
CA TYR A 112 -19.47 -2.07 -3.06
C TYR A 112 -20.81 -1.87 -2.36
N LEU A 113 -21.54 -0.79 -2.67
CA LEU A 113 -22.86 -0.52 -2.10
C LEU A 113 -23.89 -1.60 -2.46
N SER A 114 -23.91 -2.10 -3.69
CA SER A 114 -24.83 -3.18 -4.08
C SER A 114 -24.49 -4.52 -3.43
N LYS A 115 -23.23 -4.77 -3.06
CA LYS A 115 -22.86 -5.90 -2.18
C LYS A 115 -23.29 -5.63 -0.73
N LYS A 116 -22.94 -4.48 -0.15
CA LYS A 116 -23.26 -4.06 1.24
C LYS A 116 -24.76 -4.15 1.54
N PHE A 117 -25.61 -3.67 0.63
CA PHE A 117 -27.07 -3.71 0.76
C PHE A 117 -27.73 -4.93 0.10
N MET A 118 -26.98 -5.97 -0.29
CA MET A 118 -27.49 -7.21 -0.88
C MET A 118 -28.48 -6.99 -2.05
N ILE A 119 -28.01 -6.33 -3.11
CA ILE A 119 -28.78 -6.01 -4.33
C ILE A 119 -28.12 -6.67 -5.56
N PRO A 120 -28.23 -8.01 -5.73
CA PRO A 120 -27.43 -8.76 -6.71
C PRO A 120 -27.65 -8.33 -8.17
N ASN A 121 -28.86 -7.89 -8.52
CA ASN A 121 -29.16 -7.39 -9.86
C ASN A 121 -28.28 -6.18 -10.19
N MET A 122 -28.19 -5.20 -9.27
CA MET A 122 -27.34 -4.03 -9.45
C MET A 122 -25.86 -4.40 -9.54
N THR A 123 -25.38 -5.31 -8.68
CA THR A 123 -24.01 -5.84 -8.74
C THR A 123 -23.68 -6.39 -10.13
N THR A 124 -24.55 -7.26 -10.66
CA THR A 124 -24.41 -7.86 -11.99
C THR A 124 -24.44 -6.81 -13.11
N LYS A 125 -25.28 -5.77 -13.03
CA LYS A 125 -25.31 -4.69 -14.02
C LYS A 125 -24.02 -3.88 -14.02
N CYS A 126 -23.50 -3.53 -12.84
CA CYS A 126 -22.25 -2.77 -12.72
C CYS A 126 -21.04 -3.58 -13.22
N LEU A 127 -20.93 -4.88 -12.85
CA LEU A 127 -19.89 -5.78 -13.36
C LEU A 127 -19.96 -5.95 -14.89
N ASN A 128 -21.17 -6.05 -15.46
CA ASN A 128 -21.35 -6.11 -16.91
C ASN A 128 -20.90 -4.80 -17.61
N THR A 129 -21.11 -3.64 -17.00
CA THR A 129 -20.54 -2.36 -17.49
C THR A 129 -19.01 -2.38 -17.46
N LEU A 130 -18.38 -2.91 -16.41
CA LEU A 130 -16.92 -3.08 -16.37
C LEU A 130 -16.40 -4.03 -17.46
N LYS A 131 -16.99 -5.22 -17.60
CA LYS A 131 -16.62 -6.21 -18.63
C LYS A 131 -16.80 -5.65 -20.05
N LYS A 132 -17.86 -4.88 -20.29
CA LYS A 132 -18.13 -4.17 -21.55
C LYS A 132 -17.08 -3.09 -21.84
N ARG A 133 -16.63 -2.34 -20.83
CA ARG A 133 -15.56 -1.33 -20.96
C ARG A 133 -14.21 -1.97 -21.24
N ALA A 134 -13.80 -2.95 -20.45
CA ALA A 134 -12.58 -3.73 -20.68
C ALA A 134 -12.54 -4.32 -22.10
N SER A 135 -13.66 -4.87 -22.58
CA SER A 135 -13.79 -5.42 -23.93
C SER A 135 -13.59 -4.36 -25.03
N LYS A 136 -14.20 -3.17 -24.88
CA LYS A 136 -14.05 -2.04 -25.82
C LYS A 136 -12.63 -1.46 -25.85
N GLY A 137 -11.89 -1.57 -24.74
CA GLY A 137 -10.63 -0.90 -24.51
C GLY A 137 -10.82 0.32 -23.62
N LEU A 138 -9.85 0.50 -22.73
CA LEU A 138 -9.65 1.65 -21.86
C LEU A 138 -8.25 2.19 -22.13
N ASP A 139 -7.92 3.35 -21.59
CA ASP A 139 -6.54 3.83 -21.52
C ASP A 139 -5.67 2.87 -20.66
N PRO A 140 -4.33 2.87 -20.84
CA PRO A 140 -3.47 1.91 -20.17
C PRO A 140 -3.53 1.99 -18.65
N ASP A 141 -3.45 3.19 -18.04
CA ASP A 141 -3.49 3.36 -16.59
C ASP A 141 -4.81 2.87 -15.98
N THR A 142 -5.97 3.32 -16.50
CA THR A 142 -7.29 2.82 -16.05
C THR A 142 -7.45 1.30 -16.27
N THR A 143 -6.70 0.70 -17.19
CA THR A 143 -6.68 -0.77 -17.37
C THR A 143 -5.87 -1.48 -16.27
N ILE A 144 -4.83 -0.84 -15.73
CA ILE A 144 -4.08 -1.31 -14.56
C ILE A 144 -4.94 -1.20 -13.29
N ASP A 145 -5.60 -0.06 -13.07
CA ASP A 145 -6.50 0.14 -11.93
C ASP A 145 -7.64 -0.89 -11.93
N LEU A 146 -8.19 -1.16 -13.13
CA LEU A 146 -9.21 -2.19 -13.32
C LEU A 146 -8.65 -3.61 -13.10
N PHE A 147 -7.37 -3.87 -13.39
CA PHE A 147 -6.72 -5.15 -13.11
C PHE A 147 -6.59 -5.41 -11.60
N GLU A 148 -6.13 -4.41 -10.84
CA GLU A 148 -6.04 -4.49 -9.38
C GLU A 148 -7.43 -4.72 -8.77
N TYR A 149 -8.41 -3.91 -9.17
CA TYR A 149 -9.79 -4.03 -8.68
C TYR A 149 -10.40 -5.39 -9.05
N ALA A 150 -10.21 -5.89 -10.28
CA ALA A 150 -10.72 -7.18 -10.72
C ALA A 150 -10.17 -8.33 -9.87
N HIS A 151 -8.89 -8.25 -9.48
CA HIS A 151 -8.26 -9.17 -8.54
C HIS A 151 -8.77 -8.99 -7.10
N GLN A 152 -9.05 -7.77 -6.64
CA GLN A 152 -9.62 -7.49 -5.31
C GLN A 152 -11.06 -8.04 -5.16
N ILE A 153 -11.86 -8.04 -6.22
CA ILE A 153 -13.23 -8.60 -6.20
C ILE A 153 -13.33 -10.07 -6.64
N GLU A 154 -12.19 -10.69 -6.97
CA GLU A 154 -12.08 -12.08 -7.43
C GLU A 154 -12.92 -12.42 -8.69
N ASP A 155 -13.20 -11.46 -9.57
CA ASP A 155 -13.98 -11.71 -10.80
C ASP A 155 -13.09 -12.32 -11.90
N ILE A 156 -13.08 -13.66 -11.93
CA ILE A 156 -12.26 -14.48 -12.84
C ILE A 156 -12.46 -14.09 -14.32
N GLU A 157 -13.68 -13.78 -14.74
CA GLU A 157 -13.97 -13.41 -16.14
C GLU A 157 -13.40 -12.03 -16.49
N LEU A 158 -13.52 -11.06 -15.57
CA LEU A 158 -12.96 -9.72 -15.74
C LEU A 158 -11.43 -9.77 -15.74
N ILE A 159 -10.82 -10.50 -14.81
CA ILE A 159 -9.37 -10.77 -14.79
C ILE A 159 -8.93 -11.37 -16.13
N HIS A 160 -9.60 -12.41 -16.61
CA HIS A 160 -9.26 -13.05 -17.89
C HIS A 160 -9.39 -12.07 -19.07
N SER A 161 -10.46 -11.28 -19.12
CA SER A 161 -10.69 -10.27 -20.16
C SER A 161 -9.55 -9.24 -20.23
N ILE A 162 -9.06 -8.79 -19.07
CA ILE A 162 -7.95 -7.82 -18.97
C ILE A 162 -6.62 -8.47 -19.34
N LYS A 163 -6.34 -9.70 -18.87
CA LYS A 163 -5.13 -10.44 -19.24
C LYS A 163 -5.03 -10.67 -20.75
N MET A 164 -6.16 -10.91 -21.43
CA MET A 164 -6.21 -10.98 -22.90
C MET A 164 -5.89 -9.66 -23.61
N LYS A 165 -6.09 -8.49 -22.97
CA LYS A 165 -5.62 -7.20 -23.49
C LYS A 165 -4.10 -7.04 -23.30
N PHE A 166 -3.59 -7.42 -22.13
CA PHE A 166 -2.16 -7.38 -21.83
C PHE A 166 -1.35 -8.27 -22.78
N THR A 167 -1.77 -9.52 -23.03
CA THR A 167 -1.07 -10.40 -23.98
C THR A 167 -1.24 -9.96 -25.44
N GLY A 168 -2.36 -9.28 -25.77
CA GLY A 168 -2.62 -8.75 -27.11
C GLY A 168 -1.77 -7.52 -27.49
N ASN A 169 -1.31 -6.72 -26.53
CA ASN A 169 -0.38 -5.61 -26.77
C ASN A 169 0.57 -5.36 -25.57
N PRO A 170 1.56 -6.23 -25.32
CA PRO A 170 2.30 -6.21 -24.06
C PRO A 170 3.08 -4.92 -23.77
N SER A 171 3.65 -4.30 -24.81
CA SER A 171 4.47 -3.09 -24.71
C SER A 171 3.69 -1.84 -24.29
N LEU A 172 2.36 -1.83 -24.46
CA LEU A 172 1.50 -0.70 -24.07
C LEU A 172 1.26 -0.63 -22.56
N PHE A 173 1.25 -1.79 -21.88
CA PHE A 173 0.83 -1.91 -20.47
C PHE A 173 1.98 -2.16 -19.50
N ILE A 174 3.05 -2.84 -19.93
CA ILE A 174 4.10 -3.36 -19.04
C ILE A 174 4.83 -2.28 -18.20
N ASN A 175 4.87 -1.03 -18.66
CA ASN A 175 5.61 0.07 -18.03
C ASN A 175 4.78 1.38 -18.02
N THR A 176 3.47 1.28 -17.80
CA THR A 176 2.60 2.45 -17.58
C THR A 176 2.76 2.99 -16.15
N ALA A 177 2.29 4.21 -15.85
CA ALA A 177 2.52 4.84 -14.55
C ALA A 177 1.81 4.10 -13.41
N ALA A 178 0.53 3.76 -13.59
CA ALA A 178 -0.28 3.07 -12.59
C ALA A 178 0.26 1.67 -12.19
N VAL A 179 1.15 1.08 -13.00
CA VAL A 179 1.86 -0.18 -12.64
C VAL A 179 2.66 -0.02 -11.34
N PHE A 180 3.15 1.19 -11.06
CA PHE A 180 3.99 1.48 -9.90
C PHE A 180 3.19 1.84 -8.65
N ASP A 181 1.89 2.14 -8.79
CA ASP A 181 0.98 2.37 -7.66
C ASP A 181 0.32 1.07 -7.15
N LEU A 182 0.41 -0.02 -7.93
CA LEU A 182 -0.10 -1.35 -7.55
C LEU A 182 0.41 -1.82 -6.18
N SER A 183 -0.49 -2.40 -5.39
CA SER A 183 -0.11 -3.13 -4.17
C SER A 183 0.79 -4.34 -4.50
N SER A 184 1.70 -4.69 -3.57
CA SER A 184 2.82 -5.60 -3.84
C SER A 184 2.39 -6.99 -4.38
N ASP A 185 1.33 -7.57 -3.82
CA ASP A 185 0.80 -8.85 -4.29
C ASP A 185 0.14 -8.75 -5.68
N LYS A 186 -0.45 -7.59 -6.01
CA LYS A 186 -1.04 -7.31 -7.32
C LYS A 186 0.03 -7.02 -8.38
N PHE A 187 1.09 -6.30 -8.02
CA PHE A 187 2.26 -6.08 -8.87
C PHE A 187 2.95 -7.41 -9.25
N LEU A 188 3.07 -8.34 -8.31
CA LEU A 188 3.60 -9.68 -8.56
C LEU A 188 2.72 -10.46 -9.57
N LEU A 189 1.40 -10.48 -9.36
CA LEU A 189 0.44 -11.11 -10.29
C LEU A 189 0.44 -10.44 -11.67
N PHE A 190 0.68 -9.13 -11.73
CA PHE A 190 0.87 -8.37 -12.96
C PHE A 190 2.13 -8.83 -13.69
N ILE A 191 3.32 -8.79 -13.06
CA ILE A 191 4.60 -9.23 -13.63
C ILE A 191 4.58 -10.69 -14.10
N ARG A 192 3.87 -11.58 -13.39
CA ARG A 192 3.63 -12.97 -13.79
C ARG A 192 2.82 -13.10 -15.07
N THR A 193 1.90 -12.18 -15.33
CA THR A 193 1.04 -12.18 -16.54
C THR A 193 1.85 -11.95 -17.82
N PHE A 194 2.98 -11.22 -17.76
CA PHE A 194 3.85 -10.97 -18.92
C PHE A 194 4.95 -12.01 -19.14
N ASN A 195 5.00 -13.07 -18.32
CA ASN A 195 5.99 -14.15 -18.47
C ASN A 195 5.83 -14.84 -19.84
N GLY A 196 6.88 -14.81 -20.66
CA GLY A 196 6.85 -15.32 -22.04
C GLY A 196 6.25 -14.37 -23.09
N TRP A 197 5.65 -13.25 -22.69
CA TRP A 197 5.09 -12.22 -23.59
C TRP A 197 5.99 -10.99 -23.74
N VAL A 198 6.87 -10.76 -22.77
CA VAL A 198 7.83 -9.65 -22.75
C VAL A 198 9.23 -10.19 -22.44
N GLU A 199 10.26 -9.61 -23.08
CA GLU A 199 11.65 -9.94 -22.80
C GLU A 199 12.00 -9.75 -21.31
N GLU A 200 12.73 -10.72 -20.74
CA GLU A 200 13.12 -10.71 -19.33
C GLU A 200 13.87 -9.43 -18.92
N LYS A 201 14.67 -8.84 -19.83
CA LYS A 201 15.39 -7.57 -19.59
C LYS A 201 14.44 -6.38 -19.36
N ILE A 202 13.24 -6.41 -19.94
CA ILE A 202 12.22 -5.38 -19.76
C ILE A 202 11.42 -5.68 -18.48
N ARG A 203 11.01 -6.94 -18.27
CA ARG A 203 10.37 -7.37 -17.02
C ARG A 203 11.20 -7.00 -15.79
N PHE A 204 12.51 -7.26 -15.83
CA PHE A 204 13.44 -6.87 -14.77
C PHE A 204 13.50 -5.36 -14.54
N LYS A 205 13.56 -4.53 -15.59
CA LYS A 205 13.58 -3.06 -15.46
C LYS A 205 12.33 -2.50 -14.78
N VAL A 206 11.16 -3.09 -15.05
CA VAL A 206 9.90 -2.70 -14.40
C VAL A 206 9.92 -3.08 -12.92
N ILE A 207 10.40 -4.28 -12.59
CA ILE A 207 10.61 -4.71 -11.20
C ILE A 207 11.60 -3.77 -10.48
N GLU A 208 12.72 -3.44 -11.12
CA GLU A 208 13.71 -2.51 -10.57
C GLU A 208 13.13 -1.12 -10.34
N HIS A 209 12.32 -0.59 -11.27
CA HIS A 209 11.65 0.69 -11.07
C HIS A 209 10.64 0.64 -9.92
N TYR A 210 9.78 -0.39 -9.88
CA TYR A 210 8.83 -0.60 -8.77
C TYR A 210 9.55 -0.65 -7.41
N CYS A 211 10.59 -1.47 -7.29
CA CYS A 211 11.36 -1.57 -6.06
C CYS A 211 12.00 -0.23 -5.66
N ASN A 212 12.50 0.56 -6.61
CA ASN A 212 13.06 1.88 -6.31
C ASN A 212 11.98 2.88 -5.83
N VAL A 213 10.80 2.88 -6.44
CA VAL A 213 9.66 3.72 -6.02
C VAL A 213 9.20 3.37 -4.61
N HIS A 214 9.12 2.07 -4.28
CA HIS A 214 8.68 1.57 -2.97
C HIS A 214 9.80 1.44 -1.92
N GLY A 215 11.02 1.92 -2.20
CA GLY A 215 12.15 1.85 -1.26
C GLY A 215 12.60 0.43 -0.90
N LEU A 216 12.35 -0.55 -1.77
CA LEU A 216 12.68 -1.95 -1.59
C LEU A 216 14.12 -2.22 -2.05
N LYS A 217 15.02 -2.45 -1.08
CA LYS A 217 16.44 -2.74 -1.30
C LYS A 217 16.89 -3.92 -0.43
N LEU A 218 17.83 -4.72 -0.93
CA LEU A 218 18.44 -5.80 -0.13
C LEU A 218 19.36 -5.27 0.99
N ASN A 219 19.99 -4.11 0.76
CA ASN A 219 21.00 -3.54 1.64
C ASN A 219 20.42 -2.41 2.50
N MET A 220 20.13 -2.71 3.76
CA MET A 220 20.14 -1.73 4.84
C MET A 220 21.36 -2.01 5.71
N THR A 221 22.51 -1.40 5.39
CA THR A 221 23.48 -1.09 6.44
C THR A 221 22.88 0.03 7.27
N ASN A 222 22.80 -0.15 8.59
CA ASN A 222 22.47 0.94 9.51
C ASN A 222 23.57 2.01 9.37
N THR A 223 23.25 3.06 8.63
CA THR A 223 24.19 4.15 8.31
C THR A 223 23.46 5.48 8.44
N GLU A 224 23.04 5.78 9.67
CA GLU A 224 23.05 7.17 10.15
C GLU A 224 24.52 7.61 10.25
N GLN A 225 25.13 7.96 9.13
CA GLN A 225 26.32 8.80 9.10
C GLN A 225 26.17 9.82 7.96
N GLU A 226 25.96 11.06 8.36
CA GLU A 226 25.95 12.22 7.50
C GLU A 226 27.33 12.46 6.87
N ASP A 227 27.32 13.01 5.66
CA ASP A 227 28.36 13.85 5.07
C ASP A 227 29.85 13.51 5.28
N ILE A 228 30.43 12.77 4.32
CA ILE A 228 31.69 13.22 3.69
C ILE A 228 31.56 13.17 2.17
N LYS A 229 31.48 14.34 1.54
CA LYS A 229 31.78 14.52 0.12
C LYS A 229 33.31 14.53 -0.04
N GLU A 230 33.85 13.69 -0.92
CA GLU A 230 34.49 14.12 -2.19
C GLU A 230 35.34 13.03 -2.86
N ASN A 231 35.23 12.97 -4.19
CA ASN A 231 36.29 12.64 -5.16
C ASN A 231 37.08 11.32 -5.02
N CYS A 232 36.65 10.30 -5.79
CA CYS A 232 37.56 9.31 -6.38
C CYS A 232 37.45 9.34 -7.91
N VAL A 233 38.32 10.14 -8.53
CA VAL A 233 38.57 10.15 -9.98
C VAL A 233 39.38 8.90 -10.35
N LEU A 234 39.00 8.18 -11.42
CA LEU A 234 39.79 7.05 -11.93
C LEU A 234 41.17 7.52 -12.45
N PRO A 235 42.29 6.92 -12.02
CA PRO A 235 43.58 7.07 -12.68
C PRO A 235 43.72 6.04 -13.81
N SER A 236 44.03 6.51 -15.03
CA SER A 236 44.34 5.64 -16.17
C SER A 236 45.75 5.04 -16.06
N LEU A 237 45.89 3.77 -16.49
CA LEU A 237 47.18 3.09 -16.63
C LEU A 237 48.08 3.78 -17.67
N THR A 238 49.25 4.28 -17.27
CA THR A 238 50.38 4.48 -18.18
C THR A 238 51.73 4.55 -17.44
N ALA A 239 52.68 3.73 -17.91
CA ALA A 239 54.12 3.98 -17.98
C ALA A 239 54.98 4.23 -16.70
N ALA A 240 55.86 3.25 -16.44
CA ALA A 240 57.31 3.40 -16.52
C ALA A 240 58.14 4.09 -15.39
N PHE A 241 58.91 3.23 -14.71
CA PHE A 241 60.37 3.32 -14.51
C PHE A 241 61.03 4.28 -13.48
N GLU A 242 62.02 3.69 -12.80
CA GLU A 242 63.23 4.24 -12.13
C GLU A 242 63.20 4.85 -10.71
N LYS A 243 63.68 4.01 -9.77
CA LYS A 243 64.88 4.19 -8.91
C LYS A 243 64.90 5.13 -7.69
N ASN A 244 65.35 4.50 -6.60
CA ASN A 244 66.40 4.91 -5.65
C ASN A 244 66.08 5.74 -4.38
N GLU A 245 66.12 4.97 -3.27
CA GLU A 245 67.11 5.09 -2.19
C GLU A 245 66.93 6.07 -1.01
N ASN A 246 66.84 5.41 0.17
CA ASN A 246 67.66 5.62 1.38
C ASN A 246 67.40 6.80 2.34
N LYS A 247 66.99 6.39 3.56
CA LYS A 247 67.78 6.40 4.82
C LYS A 247 67.26 7.23 6.00
N ASN A 248 67.11 6.49 7.11
CA ASN A 248 67.52 6.83 8.48
C ASN A 248 66.72 7.87 9.28
N ASN A 249 66.75 7.88 10.62
CA ASN A 249 66.97 6.88 11.70
C ASN A 249 66.85 7.63 13.06
N VAL A 250 66.79 6.92 14.19
CA VAL A 250 67.07 7.38 15.58
C VAL A 250 65.96 8.19 16.27
N LYS A 251 65.79 8.24 17.62
CA LYS A 251 65.85 7.28 18.78
C LYS A 251 65.75 8.14 20.08
N ALA A 252 65.08 7.62 21.13
CA ALA A 252 65.25 8.02 22.54
C ALA A 252 64.88 9.49 22.93
N SER A 253 64.66 9.87 24.21
CA SER A 253 64.08 9.22 25.40
C SER A 253 63.88 10.27 26.51
N ASN A 254 63.36 9.85 27.68
CA ASN A 254 63.62 10.39 29.03
C ASN A 254 62.77 11.55 29.65
N ASP A 255 62.23 11.19 30.82
CA ASP A 255 62.31 11.86 32.14
C ASP A 255 61.12 12.62 32.76
N GLU A 256 61.04 12.42 34.09
CA GLU A 256 59.90 12.60 35.01
C GLU A 256 59.93 13.97 35.73
N LYS A 257 58.83 14.36 36.42
CA LYS A 257 58.76 14.36 37.91
C LYS A 257 57.51 15.00 38.56
N ASP A 258 57.04 14.33 39.62
CA ASP A 258 56.62 14.82 40.97
C ASP A 258 55.69 16.05 41.16
N SER A 259 54.86 16.16 42.23
CA SER A 259 54.35 15.21 43.26
C SER A 259 53.32 15.90 44.21
N ASN A 260 52.65 15.11 45.08
CA ASN A 260 52.12 15.47 46.43
C ASN A 260 50.91 16.41 46.59
N LYS A 261 50.12 16.41 47.70
CA LYS A 261 49.61 15.35 48.63
C LYS A 261 48.71 15.99 49.73
N ASN A 262 47.89 15.18 50.44
CA ASN A 262 47.35 15.40 51.82
C ASN A 262 46.28 16.53 52.03
N GLU A 263 45.38 16.57 53.04
CA GLU A 263 44.91 15.60 54.09
C GLU A 263 43.57 16.05 54.78
N GLU A 264 42.91 15.10 55.46
CA GLU A 264 42.04 15.16 56.69
C GLU A 264 40.79 16.08 56.92
N LYS A 265 39.66 15.39 57.21
CA LYS A 265 38.71 15.49 58.38
C LYS A 265 38.23 16.86 58.95
N MET A 266 36.95 16.98 59.39
CA MET A 266 36.39 16.51 60.69
C MET A 266 35.06 17.21 61.17
N THR A 267 34.17 16.41 61.80
CA THR A 267 33.29 16.70 62.99
C THR A 267 31.95 17.47 63.00
N ASN A 268 31.01 16.86 63.78
CA ASN A 268 30.08 17.43 64.80
C ASN A 268 28.67 17.96 64.42
N THR A 269 27.58 17.80 65.21
CA THR A 269 27.11 16.81 66.25
C THR A 269 25.70 17.23 66.78
N LYS A 270 25.01 16.34 67.54
CA LYS A 270 23.88 16.56 68.52
C LYS A 270 22.43 16.41 67.98
N GLU A 271 21.63 15.42 68.43
CA GLU A 271 20.93 15.19 69.74
C GLU A 271 19.65 16.07 69.85
N VAL A 272 18.42 15.66 70.22
CA VAL A 272 17.91 14.79 71.34
C VAL A 272 16.49 14.21 71.02
N GLU A 273 16.25 12.91 71.31
CA GLU A 273 15.17 12.17 72.07
C GLU A 273 13.72 12.75 72.24
N GLU A 274 12.59 12.02 72.51
CA GLU A 274 12.29 10.59 72.81
C GLU A 274 10.79 10.17 72.60
N ASP A 275 10.39 8.96 73.06
CA ASP A 275 9.04 8.31 73.17
C ASP A 275 8.30 7.85 71.88
N ILE A 276 8.10 6.58 71.49
CA ILE A 276 8.00 5.19 72.05
C ILE A 276 6.56 4.64 72.19
N LYS A 277 6.20 3.71 71.27
CA LYS A 277 5.42 2.43 71.41
C LYS A 277 4.90 1.97 70.03
N GLU A 278 4.93 0.70 69.59
CA GLU A 278 5.60 -0.54 70.08
C GLU A 278 5.50 -1.63 68.97
N ASN A 279 6.60 -2.34 68.64
CA ASN A 279 6.72 -3.55 67.75
C ASN A 279 6.21 -3.47 66.28
N CYS A 280 6.66 -4.24 65.27
CA CYS A 280 7.89 -4.96 64.82
C CYS A 280 7.52 -5.56 63.43
N VAL A 281 8.33 -5.77 62.37
CA VAL A 281 9.76 -5.56 62.03
C VAL A 281 9.89 -5.45 60.47
N LEU A 282 11.02 -4.96 59.93
CA LEU A 282 11.33 -4.79 58.48
C LEU A 282 11.78 -6.10 57.76
N PRO A 283 11.86 -6.23 56.40
CA PRO A 283 12.50 -5.31 55.41
C PRO A 283 11.71 -5.09 54.08
N SER A 284 12.08 -4.23 53.11
CA SER A 284 13.09 -3.17 52.94
C SER A 284 12.63 -2.15 51.87
N LEU A 285 13.07 -0.90 51.95
CA LEU A 285 12.76 0.16 50.97
C LEU A 285 13.66 0.11 49.72
N THR A 286 13.28 -0.69 48.72
CA THR A 286 13.88 -0.69 47.36
C THR A 286 12.84 -1.11 46.31
N ALA A 287 11.88 -0.24 45.93
CA ALA A 287 10.82 -0.60 44.97
C ALA A 287 10.13 0.59 44.24
N ALA A 288 10.78 1.75 44.11
CA ALA A 288 10.12 2.98 43.62
C ALA A 288 10.75 3.66 42.39
N PHE A 289 11.84 3.13 41.81
CA PHE A 289 12.55 3.75 40.67
C PHE A 289 12.74 2.83 39.44
N GLU A 290 12.07 1.68 39.37
CA GLU A 290 12.30 0.67 38.30
C GLU A 290 11.10 0.42 37.36
N LYS A 291 10.01 1.22 37.46
CA LYS A 291 8.74 0.92 36.74
C LYS A 291 8.57 1.61 35.38
N ASP A 292 9.36 2.63 35.06
CA ASP A 292 9.24 3.34 33.77
C ASP A 292 10.26 2.87 32.72
N GLU A 293 11.51 2.56 33.10
CA GLU A 293 12.50 1.99 32.16
C GLU A 293 12.03 0.66 31.56
N ASN A 294 11.36 -0.18 32.35
CA ASN A 294 10.91 -1.50 31.92
C ASN A 294 9.76 -1.42 30.89
N LYS A 295 8.91 -0.37 30.95
CA LYS A 295 7.88 -0.12 29.91
C LYS A 295 8.49 0.38 28.61
N ASN A 296 9.54 1.20 28.67
CA ASN A 296 10.23 1.68 27.47
C ASN A 296 11.00 0.54 26.80
N ASN A 297 11.73 -0.28 27.57
CA ASN A 297 12.41 -1.48 27.05
C ASN A 297 11.45 -2.45 26.36
N VAL A 298 10.26 -2.71 26.92
CA VAL A 298 9.25 -3.58 26.26
C VAL A 298 8.78 -2.99 24.94
N LYS A 299 8.43 -1.70 24.89
CA LYS A 299 8.00 -1.02 23.65
C LYS A 299 9.09 -0.99 22.58
N GLU A 300 10.33 -0.65 22.95
CA GLU A 300 11.46 -0.67 22.03
C GLU A 300 11.71 -2.08 21.47
N ASN A 301 11.54 -3.13 22.28
CA ASN A 301 11.76 -4.49 21.83
C ASN A 301 10.62 -4.97 20.92
N GLU A 302 9.37 -4.61 21.22
CA GLU A 302 8.22 -4.83 20.32
C GLU A 302 8.39 -4.09 18.97
N GLU A 303 8.91 -2.86 18.99
CA GLU A 303 9.18 -2.08 17.78
C GLU A 303 10.35 -2.65 16.96
N LYS A 304 11.45 -3.06 17.61
CA LYS A 304 12.57 -3.78 16.96
C LYS A 304 12.08 -5.08 16.31
N ILE A 305 11.25 -5.87 16.99
CA ILE A 305 10.65 -7.10 16.45
C ILE A 305 9.71 -6.80 15.28
N ARG A 306 8.91 -5.73 15.36
CA ARG A 306 8.01 -5.31 14.26
C ARG A 306 8.82 -4.91 13.01
N ASN A 307 9.85 -4.09 13.19
CA ASN A 307 10.70 -3.60 12.11
C ASN A 307 11.47 -4.76 11.45
N GLN A 308 11.99 -5.70 12.24
CA GLN A 308 12.62 -6.91 11.73
C GLN A 308 11.65 -7.77 10.89
N ARG A 309 10.42 -8.02 11.38
CA ARG A 309 9.41 -8.77 10.62
C ARG A 309 8.99 -8.07 9.32
N GLU A 310 8.97 -6.75 9.32
CA GLU A 310 8.65 -5.97 8.12
C GLU A 310 9.81 -6.05 7.10
N GLN A 311 11.06 -5.95 7.56
CA GLN A 311 12.24 -6.16 6.74
C GLN A 311 12.27 -7.58 6.14
N GLU A 312 11.99 -8.62 6.94
CA GLU A 312 11.89 -10.00 6.48
C GLU A 312 10.84 -10.17 5.35
N LYS A 313 9.66 -9.55 5.49
CA LYS A 313 8.63 -9.53 4.43
C LYS A 313 9.09 -8.83 3.15
N ARG A 314 9.76 -7.68 3.27
CA ARG A 314 10.32 -6.95 2.11
C ARG A 314 11.37 -7.81 1.37
N MET A 315 12.24 -8.50 2.11
CA MET A 315 13.26 -9.40 1.53
C MET A 315 12.63 -10.63 0.85
N GLN A 316 11.60 -11.23 1.46
CA GLN A 316 10.82 -12.32 0.83
C GLN A 316 10.18 -11.86 -0.48
N PHE A 317 9.54 -10.69 -0.49
CA PHE A 317 8.91 -10.13 -1.68
C PHE A 317 9.91 -9.82 -2.82
N ILE A 318 11.07 -9.24 -2.51
CA ILE A 318 12.15 -9.05 -3.50
C ILE A 318 12.62 -10.41 -4.04
N THR A 319 12.76 -11.41 -3.17
CA THR A 319 13.17 -12.76 -3.59
C THR A 319 12.16 -13.38 -4.56
N GLU A 320 10.87 -13.33 -4.25
CA GLU A 320 9.80 -13.87 -5.11
C GLU A 320 9.76 -13.17 -6.48
N LEU A 321 9.94 -11.83 -6.51
CA LEU A 321 10.07 -11.07 -7.77
C LEU A 321 11.29 -11.47 -8.60
N MET A 322 12.42 -11.81 -7.96
CA MET A 322 13.62 -12.28 -8.66
C MET A 322 13.45 -13.71 -9.19
N GLU A 323 12.74 -14.59 -8.47
CA GLU A 323 12.44 -15.96 -8.93
C GLU A 323 11.54 -15.99 -10.17
N ASP A 324 10.68 -15.00 -10.35
CA ASP A 324 9.84 -14.85 -11.55
C ASP A 324 10.61 -14.42 -12.81
N ILE A 325 11.91 -14.08 -12.70
CA ILE A 325 12.77 -13.66 -13.82
C ILE A 325 13.68 -14.81 -14.28
N LYS A 326 13.60 -15.14 -15.57
CA LYS A 326 14.38 -16.21 -16.21
C LYS A 326 15.76 -15.72 -16.64
N PHE A 327 16.60 -15.28 -15.69
CA PHE A 327 17.94 -14.74 -15.99
C PHE A 327 18.79 -15.57 -16.98
N PRO A 328 18.80 -16.93 -16.96
CA PRO A 328 19.56 -17.73 -17.93
C PRO A 328 19.17 -17.56 -19.41
N SER A 329 18.02 -16.92 -19.71
CA SER A 329 17.61 -16.58 -21.09
C SER A 329 18.10 -15.21 -21.56
N MET A 330 18.64 -14.37 -20.66
CA MET A 330 19.23 -13.08 -21.01
C MET A 330 20.61 -13.25 -21.66
N SER A 331 21.06 -12.24 -22.43
CA SER A 331 22.46 -12.18 -22.83
C SER A 331 23.33 -11.76 -21.64
N SER A 332 24.60 -12.19 -21.63
CA SER A 332 25.58 -11.76 -20.62
C SER A 332 25.75 -10.24 -20.55
N TYR A 333 25.52 -9.53 -21.68
CA TYR A 333 25.58 -8.08 -21.74
C TYR A 333 24.36 -7.44 -21.05
N ASP A 334 23.15 -7.88 -21.41
CA ASP A 334 21.90 -7.39 -20.79
C ASP A 334 21.87 -7.67 -19.28
N PHE A 335 22.40 -8.83 -18.86
CA PHE A 335 22.54 -9.16 -17.44
C PHE A 335 23.48 -8.19 -16.72
N ILE A 336 24.70 -7.97 -17.23
CA ILE A 336 25.68 -7.07 -16.58
C ILE A 336 25.16 -5.62 -16.54
N ALA A 337 24.53 -5.16 -17.63
CA ALA A 337 24.01 -3.80 -17.76
C ALA A 337 22.70 -3.52 -16.99
N GLY A 338 22.02 -4.57 -16.49
CA GLY A 338 20.82 -4.46 -15.66
C GLY A 338 20.99 -5.21 -14.33
N PRO A 339 20.52 -6.48 -14.20
CA PRO A 339 20.58 -7.25 -12.95
C PRO A 339 21.95 -7.26 -12.24
N GLY A 340 23.06 -7.31 -12.97
CA GLY A 340 24.42 -7.27 -12.43
C GLY A 340 24.78 -5.94 -11.77
N ALA A 341 24.22 -4.82 -12.25
CA ALA A 341 24.38 -3.50 -11.65
C ALA A 341 23.40 -3.22 -10.49
N SER A 342 22.31 -3.97 -10.40
CA SER A 342 21.16 -3.67 -9.51
C SER A 342 21.37 -3.92 -8.01
N ASP A 343 20.74 -3.08 -7.17
CA ASP A 343 20.50 -3.25 -5.73
C ASP A 343 19.76 -4.56 -5.32
N LEU A 344 19.07 -5.19 -6.28
CA LEU A 344 18.12 -6.28 -6.03
C LEU A 344 18.72 -7.69 -6.01
N LEU A 345 20.04 -7.82 -6.20
CA LEU A 345 20.73 -9.12 -6.15
C LEU A 345 22.01 -9.02 -5.32
N THR A 346 22.26 -10.02 -4.47
CA THR A 346 23.53 -10.13 -3.74
C THR A 346 24.68 -10.42 -4.69
N ILE A 347 25.92 -10.07 -4.30
CA ILE A 347 27.12 -10.33 -5.11
C ILE A 347 27.28 -11.83 -5.43
N GLU A 348 27.00 -12.69 -4.46
CA GLU A 348 26.97 -14.15 -4.63
C GLU A 348 25.94 -14.58 -5.69
N LYS A 349 24.70 -14.05 -5.61
CA LYS A 349 23.65 -14.40 -6.57
C LYS A 349 23.97 -13.87 -7.97
N LYS A 350 24.56 -12.68 -8.08
CA LYS A 350 25.05 -12.12 -9.35
C LYS A 350 26.08 -13.03 -10.01
N TYR A 351 27.05 -13.55 -9.24
CA TYR A 351 28.05 -14.50 -9.72
C TYR A 351 27.42 -15.83 -10.17
N GLN A 352 26.51 -16.40 -9.37
CA GLN A 352 25.80 -17.63 -9.73
C GLN A 352 25.06 -17.49 -11.07
N LEU A 353 24.22 -16.46 -11.19
CA LEU A 353 23.38 -16.24 -12.38
C LEU A 353 24.23 -15.97 -13.63
N LEU A 354 25.33 -15.23 -13.51
CA LEU A 354 26.25 -15.00 -14.64
C LEU A 354 26.93 -16.30 -15.10
N SER A 355 27.29 -17.19 -14.18
CA SER A 355 27.81 -18.53 -14.50
C SER A 355 26.75 -19.38 -15.23
N GLU A 356 25.51 -19.38 -14.74
CA GLU A 356 24.39 -20.09 -15.38
C GLU A 356 24.11 -19.59 -16.80
N ILE A 357 24.15 -18.27 -17.04
CA ILE A 357 24.03 -17.66 -18.38
C ILE A 357 25.16 -18.13 -19.31
N CYS A 358 26.41 -18.14 -18.82
CA CYS A 358 27.55 -18.61 -19.61
C CYS A 358 27.42 -20.10 -19.99
N ILE A 359 26.98 -20.95 -19.06
CA ILE A 359 26.75 -22.38 -19.30
C ILE A 359 25.58 -22.59 -20.29
N ALA A 360 24.49 -21.84 -20.15
CA ALA A 360 23.33 -21.92 -21.06
C ALA A 360 23.73 -21.54 -22.50
N LYS A 361 24.51 -20.47 -22.66
CA LYS A 361 25.03 -20.00 -23.94
C LYS A 361 25.97 -21.01 -24.61
N ASP A 362 26.77 -21.73 -23.84
CA ASP A 362 27.66 -22.76 -24.38
C ASP A 362 26.86 -24.00 -24.84
N LYS A 363 25.91 -24.47 -24.02
CA LYS A 363 24.98 -25.55 -24.40
C LYS A 363 24.26 -25.25 -25.72
N MET A 364 23.74 -24.03 -25.90
CA MET A 364 23.09 -23.64 -27.16
C MET A 364 24.01 -23.76 -28.38
N LYS A 365 25.33 -23.55 -28.25
CA LYS A 365 26.28 -23.73 -29.36
C LYS A 365 26.58 -25.20 -29.67
N THR A 366 26.47 -26.09 -28.69
CA THR A 366 26.75 -27.54 -28.88
C THR A 366 25.59 -28.32 -29.51
N PHE A 367 24.41 -27.69 -29.69
CA PHE A 367 23.23 -28.30 -30.31
C PHE A 367 22.88 -27.74 -31.70
N VAL A 368 23.81 -27.00 -32.31
CA VAL A 368 23.74 -26.46 -33.69
C VAL A 368 24.93 -26.99 -34.49
#